data_AF-A0A9X5CUV5-F1
#
_entry.id   AF-A0A9X5CUV5-F1
#
_cell.length_a   1.000
_cell.length_b   1.000
_cell.length_c   1.000
_cell.angle_alpha   90.00
_cell.angle_beta   90.00
_cell.angle_gamma   90.00
#
_symmetry.space_group_name_H-M   'P 1'
#
loop_
_entity.id
_entity.type
_entity.pdbx_description
1 polymer ?
#
loop_
_entity_poly.entity_id
_entity_poly.type
_entity_poly.pdbx_seq_one_letter_code
_entity_poly.pdbx_strand_id
1 'polypeptide(L)' 'MRADLLTDHVEGLDEALAAVDGFDQVLVGGLLRPQPAQAVGLAGLADAVAGSPLAGRVAEAAEKTAAG' A
#
# COMPACT_ATOMS: atom_id res chain seq x y z
N MET A 1 17.86 -25.54 -14.86
CA MET A 1 17.25 -24.67 -13.82
C MET A 1 17.53 -23.23 -14.23
N ARG A 2 16.52 -22.35 -14.26
CA ARG A 2 16.68 -20.93 -14.64
C ARG A 2 16.92 -20.08 -13.39
N ALA A 3 18.16 -20.08 -12.92
CA ALA A 3 18.56 -19.37 -11.70
C ALA A 3 18.45 -17.84 -11.85
N ASP A 4 18.64 -17.35 -13.09
CA ASP A 4 18.43 -15.97 -13.52
C ASP A 4 17.05 -15.43 -13.08
N LEU A 5 15.98 -16.19 -13.35
CA LEU A 5 14.62 -15.78 -12.96
C LEU A 5 14.39 -15.66 -11.44
N LEU A 6 15.27 -16.25 -10.62
CA LEU A 6 15.17 -16.22 -9.15
C LEU A 6 16.07 -15.16 -8.51
N THR A 7 17.13 -14.73 -9.20
CA THR A 7 18.14 -13.81 -8.65
C THR A 7 18.11 -12.44 -9.29
N ASP A 8 17.56 -12.32 -10.49
CA ASP A 8 17.51 -11.06 -11.20
C ASP A 8 16.58 -10.08 -10.49
N HIS A 9 17.01 -8.82 -10.46
CA HIS A 9 16.22 -7.74 -9.90
C HIS A 9 14.93 -7.56 -10.69
N VAL A 10 13.81 -7.47 -9.97
CA VAL A 10 12.52 -7.11 -10.53
C VAL A 10 12.29 -5.63 -10.23
N GLU A 11 12.26 -4.82 -11.28
CA GLU A 11 11.98 -3.40 -11.19
C GLU A 11 10.63 -3.17 -10.47
N GLY A 12 10.64 -2.33 -9.44
CA GLY A 12 9.44 -2.00 -8.65
C GLY A 12 9.08 -2.98 -7.53
N LEU A 13 9.85 -4.06 -7.34
CA LEU A 13 9.52 -5.07 -6.31
C LEU A 13 9.64 -4.51 -4.89
N ASP A 14 10.70 -3.75 -4.60
CA ASP A 14 10.93 -3.20 -3.27
C ASP A 14 9.84 -2.19 -2.91
N GLU A 15 9.43 -1.35 -3.87
CA GLU A 15 8.33 -0.41 -3.74
C GLU A 15 6.99 -1.12 -3.50
N ALA A 16 6.74 -2.21 -4.21
CA ALA A 16 5.54 -3.02 -4.02
C ALA A 16 5.50 -3.67 -2.63
N LEU A 17 6.63 -4.22 -2.16
CA LEU A 17 6.73 -4.80 -0.82
C LEU A 17 6.58 -3.73 0.28
N ALA A 18 7.17 -2.55 0.09
CA ALA A 18 7.01 -1.43 1.02
C ALA A 18 5.55 -0.97 1.13
N ALA A 19 4.80 -0.97 0.02
CA ALA A 19 3.37 -0.64 0.04
C ALA A 19 2.56 -1.68 0.83
N VAL A 20 2.89 -2.98 0.68
CA VAL A 20 2.24 -4.07 1.44
C VAL A 20 2.56 -3.97 2.93
N ASP A 21 3.83 -3.77 3.29
CA ASP A 21 4.27 -3.61 4.68
C ASP A 21 3.59 -2.41 5.35
N GLY A 22 3.52 -1.28 4.63
CA GLY A 22 2.83 -0.08 5.11
C GLY A 22 1.34 -0.34 5.35
N PHE A 23 0.67 -1.04 4.44
CA PHE A 23 -0.73 -1.39 4.61
C PHE A 23 -0.96 -2.37 5.76
N ASP A 24 -0.11 -3.38 5.94
CA ASP A 24 -0.19 -4.31 7.08
C ASP A 24 -0.05 -3.57 8.41
N GLN A 25 0.92 -2.65 8.51
CA GLN A 25 1.09 -1.81 9.70
C GLN A 25 -0.18 -0.98 10.02
N VAL A 26 -0.86 -0.47 8.98
CA VAL A 26 -2.15 0.20 9.15
C VAL A 26 -3.21 -0.74 9.72
N LEU A 27 -3.34 -1.95 9.14
CA LEU A 27 -4.33 -2.93 9.57
C LEU A 27 -4.10 -3.41 11.01
N VAL A 28 -2.85 -3.67 11.38
CA VAL A 28 -2.45 -4.04 12.75
C VAL A 28 -2.77 -2.92 13.73
N GLY A 29 -2.57 -1.66 13.33
CA GLY A 29 -2.93 -0.49 14.13
C GLY A 29 -4.45 -0.25 14.28
N GLY A 30 -5.27 -0.88 13.43
CA GLY A 30 -6.72 -0.76 13.41
C GLY A 30 -7.25 0.50 12.73
N LEU A 31 -8.45 0.38 12.14
CA LEU A 31 -9.09 1.44 11.34
C LEU A 31 -10.25 2.16 12.06
N LEU A 32 -10.53 1.81 13.31
CA LEU A 32 -11.67 2.38 14.06
C LEU A 32 -11.42 3.83 14.50
N ARG A 33 -10.15 4.23 14.67
CA ARG A 33 -9.72 5.60 14.99
C ARG A 33 -8.26 5.82 14.53
N PRO A 34 -8.01 5.90 13.22
CA PRO A 34 -6.65 5.93 12.69
C PRO A 34 -5.86 7.12 13.23
N GLN A 35 -4.60 6.89 13.62
CA GLN A 35 -3.67 7.96 14.01
C GLN A 35 -2.97 8.49 12.74
N PRO A 36 -2.23 9.61 12.82
CA PRO A 36 -1.55 10.19 11.67
C PRO A 36 -0.61 9.21 10.94
N ALA A 37 0.02 8.27 11.66
CA ALA A 37 0.86 7.24 11.06
C ALA A 37 0.07 6.29 10.15
N GLN A 38 -1.16 5.92 10.52
CA GLN A 38 -2.04 5.09 9.69
C GLN A 38 -2.52 5.85 8.45
N ALA A 39 -2.76 7.17 8.55
CA ALA A 39 -3.13 7.98 7.40
C ALA A 39 -2.04 8.01 6.31
N VAL A 40 -0.75 8.03 6.72
CA VAL A 40 0.38 7.95 5.77
C VAL A 40 0.41 6.61 5.04
N GLY A 41 0.19 5.50 5.76
CA GLY A 41 0.13 4.17 5.13
C GLY A 41 -1.05 4.02 4.15
N LEU A 42 -2.21 4.61 4.46
CA LEU A 42 -3.37 4.63 3.55
C LEU A 42 -3.11 5.46 2.29
N ALA A 43 -2.42 6.59 2.41
CA ALA A 43 -2.01 7.39 1.27
C ALA A 43 -1.00 6.64 0.39
N GLY A 44 0.00 5.98 1.01
CA GLY A 44 0.96 5.14 0.28
C GLY A 44 0.31 4.00 -0.48
N LEU A 45 -0.72 3.35 0.08
CA LEU A 45 -1.51 2.35 -0.64
C LEU A 45 -2.23 2.95 -1.86
N ALA A 46 -2.84 4.12 -1.72
CA ALA A 46 -3.54 4.79 -2.82
C ALA A 46 -2.59 5.15 -3.96
N ASP A 47 -1.38 5.62 -3.63
CA ASP A 47 -0.34 5.92 -4.62
C ASP A 47 0.14 4.66 -5.34
N ALA A 48 0.36 3.56 -4.62
CA ALA A 48 0.82 2.29 -5.19
C ALA A 48 -0.15 1.72 -6.23
N VAL A 49 -1.46 1.98 -6.09
CA VAL A 49 -2.48 1.47 -7.02
C VAL A 49 -2.98 2.51 -8.02
N ALA A 50 -2.41 3.71 -8.05
CA ALA A 50 -2.87 4.83 -8.89
C ALA A 50 -2.89 4.50 -10.40
N GLY A 51 -2.00 3.62 -10.85
CA GLY A 51 -1.94 3.13 -12.24
C GLY A 51 -2.91 1.98 -12.57
N SER A 52 -3.76 1.57 -11.64
CA SER A 52 -4.64 0.39 -11.77
C SER A 52 -6.12 0.76 -11.91
N PRO A 53 -6.98 -0.15 -12.37
CA PRO A 53 -8.45 0.02 -12.33
C PRO A 53 -9.04 0.24 -10.93
N LEU A 54 -8.26 0.03 -9.86
CA LEU A 54 -8.69 0.23 -8.48
C LEU A 54 -8.44 1.65 -7.96
N ALA A 55 -7.66 2.47 -8.67
CA ALA A 55 -7.17 3.77 -8.21
C ALA A 55 -8.26 4.63 -7.55
N GLY A 56 -9.37 4.88 -8.25
CA GLY A 56 -10.44 5.73 -7.74
C GLY A 56 -11.11 5.15 -6.48
N ARG A 57 -11.33 3.84 -6.42
CA ARG A 57 -11.97 3.19 -5.27
C ARG A 57 -11.07 3.19 -4.04
N VAL A 58 -9.78 2.97 -4.22
CA VAL A 58 -8.81 2.96 -3.11
C VAL A 58 -8.56 4.36 -2.59
N ALA A 59 -8.43 5.36 -3.46
CA ALA A 59 -8.31 6.75 -3.05
C ALA A 59 -9.52 7.19 -2.19
N GLU A 60 -10.74 6.89 -2.65
CA GLU A 60 -11.96 7.20 -1.89
C GLU A 60 -12.01 6.47 -0.53
N ALA A 61 -11.67 5.18 -0.50
CA ALA A 61 -11.65 4.41 0.74
C ALA A 61 -10.58 4.92 1.72
N ALA A 62 -9.40 5.25 1.23
CA ALA A 62 -8.30 5.79 2.03
C ALA A 62 -8.67 7.15 2.64
N GLU A 63 -9.25 8.05 1.85
CA GLU A 63 -9.73 9.35 2.33
C GLU A 63 -10.79 9.20 3.43
N LYS A 64 -11.83 8.39 3.17
CA LYS A 64 -12.90 8.14 4.15
C LYS A 64 -12.38 7.53 5.44
N THR A 65 -11.47 6.57 5.32
CA THR A 65 -10.88 5.89 6.48
C THR A 65 -10.02 6.84 7.29
N ALA A 66 -9.20 7.68 6.63
CA ALA A 66 -8.38 8.68 7.31
C ALA A 66 -9.21 9.76 8.02
N ALA A 67 -10.40 10.07 7.50
CA ALA A 67 -11.32 11.04 8.10
C ALA A 67 -12.06 10.49 9.35
N GLY A 68 -12.19 9.17 9.49
CA GLY A 68 -12.86 8.50 10.61
C GLY A 68 -14.35 8.25 10.38
#